data_AF-A0A1I7A868-F1
#
_entry.id   AF-A0A1I7A868-F1
#
_cell.length_a   1.000
_cell.length_b   1.000
_cell.length_c   1.000
_cell.angle_alpha   90.00
_cell.angle_beta   90.00
_cell.angle_gamma   90.00
#
_symmetry.space_group_name_H-M   'P 1'
#
loop_
_entity.id
_entity.type
_entity.pdbx_description
1 polymer ?
#
loop_
_entity_poly.entity_id
_entity_poly.type
_entity_poly.pdbx_seq_one_letter_code
_entity_poly.pdbx_strand_id
1 'polypeptide(L)'
;MKIFTQKVKKLIERKDFQVLAKLLSENPNLANEGITIPFEFFCRQKEHPLHRICDAIFARKISDDDGIIFAKIFLENGAKIDGNKINGGGTPILAAASLHA
;
A
#
# COMPACT_ATOMS: atom_id res chain seq x y z
N MET A 1 -2.88 -20.07 19.14
CA MET A 1 -3.22 -18.64 19.32
C MET A 1 -3.25 -17.99 17.93
N LYS A 2 -4.43 -17.79 17.33
CA LYS A 2 -4.56 -17.12 16.02
C LYS A 2 -4.41 -15.62 16.26
N ILE A 3 -3.18 -15.13 16.26
CA ILE A 3 -2.91 -13.69 16.29
C ILE A 3 -3.62 -13.11 15.09
N PHE A 4 -4.56 -12.20 15.34
CA PHE A 4 -5.32 -11.48 14.32
C PHE A 4 -4.35 -11.04 13.22
N THR A 5 -4.47 -11.64 12.03
CA THR A 5 -3.74 -11.16 10.85
C THR A 5 -4.27 -9.76 10.57
N GLN A 6 -3.61 -8.74 11.11
CA GLN A 6 -3.88 -7.36 10.76
C GLN A 6 -3.45 -7.21 9.31
N LYS A 7 -4.42 -7.33 8.40
CA LYS A 7 -4.17 -7.15 6.97
C LYS A 7 -3.62 -5.75 6.78
N VAL A 8 -2.50 -5.62 6.08
CA VAL A 8 -1.83 -4.35 5.71
C VAL A 8 -2.83 -3.23 5.38
N LYS A 9 -3.87 -3.54 4.59
CA LYS A 9 -4.99 -2.64 4.27
C LYS A 9 -5.59 -1.94 5.51
N LYS A 10 -5.89 -2.68 6.58
CA LYS A 10 -6.52 -2.13 7.79
C LYS A 10 -5.59 -1.18 8.55
N LEU A 11 -4.28 -1.42 8.52
CA LEU A 11 -3.29 -0.54 9.14
C LEU A 11 -3.19 0.78 8.36
N ILE A 12 -3.28 0.71 7.02
CA ILE A 12 -3.39 1.91 6.17
C ILE A 12 -4.68 2.67 6.48
N GLU A 13 -5.83 1.97 6.55
CA GLU A 13 -7.13 2.58 6.85
C GLU A 13 -7.17 3.28 8.21
N ARG A 14 -6.38 2.82 9.18
CA ARG A 14 -6.27 3.39 10.52
C ARG A 14 -5.14 4.40 10.69
N LYS A 15 -4.29 4.58 9.66
CA LYS A 15 -3.05 5.37 9.75
C LYS A 15 -2.12 4.90 10.87
N ASP A 16 -2.07 3.59 11.10
CA ASP A 16 -1.24 3.00 12.14
C ASP A 16 0.18 2.74 11.63
N PHE A 17 0.94 3.83 11.47
CA PHE A 17 2.28 3.83 10.89
C PHE A 17 3.26 2.97 11.68
N GLN A 18 3.19 3.02 13.01
CA GLN A 18 4.12 2.29 13.89
C GLN A 18 3.88 0.78 13.81
N VAL A 19 2.62 0.33 13.88
CA VAL A 19 2.30 -1.10 13.79
C VAL A 19 2.54 -1.61 12.37
N LEU A 20 2.29 -0.80 11.34
CA LEU A 20 2.61 -1.16 9.96
C LEU A 20 4.12 -1.36 9.76
N ALA A 21 4.95 -0.41 10.21
CA ALA A 21 6.40 -0.53 10.10
C ALA A 21 6.92 -1.79 10.81
N LYS A 22 6.43 -2.05 12.03
CA LYS A 22 6.78 -3.27 12.76
C LYS A 22 6.35 -4.52 11.98
N LEU A 23 5.10 -4.59 11.52
CA LEU A 23 4.57 -5.73 10.78
C LEU A 23 5.40 -6.04 9.52
N LEU A 24 5.76 -5.02 8.75
CA LEU A 24 6.55 -5.19 7.54
C LEU A 24 8.01 -5.58 7.85
N SER A 25 8.60 -5.07 8.94
CA SER A 25 9.95 -5.47 9.35
C SER A 25 10.03 -6.94 9.76
N GLU A 26 8.97 -7.45 10.42
CA GLU A 26 8.85 -8.86 10.81
C GLU A 26 8.47 -9.75 9.63
N ASN A 27 7.83 -9.19 8.59
CA ASN A 27 7.31 -9.93 7.44
C ASN A 27 7.50 -9.15 6.11
N PRO A 28 8.74 -8.99 5.59
CA PRO A 28 9.02 -8.11 4.44
C PRO A 28 8.26 -8.46 3.15
N ASN A 29 7.88 -9.73 2.97
CA ASN A 29 7.07 -10.16 1.83
C ASN A 29 5.73 -9.42 1.73
N LEU A 30 5.15 -8.98 2.86
CA LEU A 30 3.91 -8.23 2.90
C LEU A 30 4.01 -6.84 2.24
N ALA A 31 5.23 -6.28 2.12
CA ALA A 31 5.44 -4.99 1.47
C ALA A 31 5.13 -5.03 -0.05
N ASN A 32 5.12 -6.24 -0.63
CA ASN A 32 4.83 -6.48 -2.04
C ASN A 32 3.56 -7.30 -2.26
N GLU A 33 2.93 -7.83 -1.19
CA GLU A 33 1.71 -8.62 -1.32
C GLU A 33 0.54 -7.72 -1.73
N GLY A 34 -0.14 -8.09 -2.82
CA GLY A 34 -1.24 -7.31 -3.35
C GLY A 34 -2.40 -7.12 -2.35
N ILE A 35 -2.85 -5.87 -2.22
CA ILE A 35 -3.99 -5.47 -1.38
C ILE A 35 -5.11 -4.89 -2.25
N THR A 36 -6.34 -4.94 -1.74
CA THR A 36 -7.44 -4.16 -2.34
C THR A 36 -7.31 -2.69 -1.96
N ILE A 37 -8.00 -1.82 -2.68
CA ILE A 37 -7.97 -0.37 -2.44
C ILE A 37 -8.41 -0.07 -0.99
N PRO A 38 -7.58 0.62 -0.18
CA PRO A 38 -7.95 1.13 1.14
C PRO A 38 -9.27 1.93 1.07
N PHE A 39 -10.15 1.80 2.07
CA PHE A 39 -11.42 2.52 2.16
C PHE A 39 -12.48 2.19 1.09
N GLU A 40 -12.18 1.29 0.16
CA GLU A 40 -13.12 0.78 -0.85
C GLU A 40 -13.47 -0.69 -0.55
N PHE A 41 -14.75 -1.02 -0.63
CA PHE A 41 -15.29 -2.34 -0.28
C PHE A 41 -15.69 -3.16 -1.50
N PHE A 42 -16.06 -2.51 -2.59
CA PHE A 42 -16.57 -3.19 -3.78
C PHE A 42 -15.44 -3.66 -4.70
N CYS A 43 -14.33 -2.92 -4.76
CA CYS A 43 -13.16 -3.32 -5.55
C CYS A 43 -12.41 -4.48 -4.87
N ARG A 44 -12.50 -5.68 -5.47
CA ARG A 44 -11.82 -6.89 -4.99
C ARG A 44 -10.47 -7.16 -5.66
N GLN A 45 -10.12 -6.37 -6.68
CA GLN A 45 -8.83 -6.52 -7.37
C GLN A 45 -7.70 -6.17 -6.41
N LYS A 46 -6.71 -7.05 -6.32
CA LYS A 46 -5.50 -6.81 -5.55
C LYS A 46 -4.43 -6.19 -6.44
N GLU A 47 -3.82 -5.11 -5.97
CA GLU A 47 -2.65 -4.50 -6.62
C GLU A 47 -1.58 -4.19 -5.57
N HIS A 48 -0.40 -3.81 -6.05
CA HIS A 48 0.75 -3.51 -5.21
C HIS A 48 0.40 -2.44 -4.14
N PRO A 49 0.83 -2.60 -2.88
CA PRO A 49 0.47 -1.64 -1.82
C PRO A 49 0.81 -0.18 -2.15
N LEU A 50 1.98 0.07 -2.71
CA LEU A 50 2.38 1.42 -3.16
C LEU A 50 1.43 1.99 -4.24
N HIS A 51 0.94 1.18 -5.18
CA HIS A 51 -0.07 1.61 -6.14
C HIS A 51 -1.38 1.97 -5.42
N ARG A 52 -1.83 1.11 -4.51
CA ARG A 52 -3.07 1.31 -3.76
C ARG A 52 -3.03 2.51 -2.82
N ILE A 53 -1.84 2.95 -2.37
CA ILE A 53 -1.66 4.20 -1.65
C ILE A 53 -1.95 5.39 -2.58
N CYS A 54 -1.45 5.39 -3.82
CA CYS A 54 -1.79 6.40 -4.82
C CYS A 54 -3.31 6.45 -5.09
N ASP A 55 -3.96 5.28 -5.23
CA ASP A 55 -5.43 5.23 -5.39
C ASP A 55 -6.16 5.90 -4.21
N ALA A 56 -5.69 5.67 -2.98
CA ALA A 56 -6.29 6.25 -1.78
C ALA A 56 -6.09 7.78 -1.69
N ILE A 57 -4.96 8.30 -2.16
CA ILE A 57 -4.71 9.75 -2.29
C ILE A 57 -5.63 10.35 -3.36
N PHE A 58 -5.69 9.73 -4.54
CA PHE A 58 -6.57 10.15 -5.64
C PHE A 58 -8.03 10.22 -5.19
N ALA A 59 -8.48 9.23 -4.43
CA ALA A 59 -9.81 9.18 -3.82
C ALA A 59 -10.01 10.13 -2.61
N ARG A 60 -9.00 10.96 -2.28
CA ARG A 60 -8.98 11.91 -1.15
C ARG A 60 -9.28 11.27 0.20
N LYS A 61 -8.86 10.03 0.40
CA LYS A 61 -9.04 9.29 1.67
C LYS A 61 -7.87 9.46 2.63
N ILE A 62 -6.69 9.71 2.08
CA ILE A 62 -5.48 10.10 2.81
C ILE A 62 -4.84 11.30 2.12
N SER A 63 -4.03 12.07 2.83
CA SER A 63 -3.28 13.19 2.25
C SER A 63 -2.00 12.71 1.56
N ASP A 64 -1.37 13.61 0.80
CA ASP A 64 -0.05 13.38 0.23
C ASP A 64 1.00 13.11 1.32
N ASP A 65 0.94 13.84 2.44
CA ASP A 65 1.83 13.63 3.60
C ASP A 65 1.70 12.23 4.20
N ASP A 66 0.46 11.75 4.41
CA ASP A 66 0.21 10.38 4.84
C ASP A 66 0.77 9.38 3.82
N GLY A 67 0.53 9.65 2.53
CA GLY A 67 1.04 8.88 1.41
C GLY A 67 2.55 8.74 1.41
N ILE A 68 3.27 9.84 1.66
CA ILE A 68 4.74 9.87 1.75
C ILE A 68 5.22 9.02 2.94
N ILE A 69 4.56 9.10 4.10
CA ILE A 69 4.93 8.30 5.27
C ILE A 69 4.73 6.80 4.98
N PHE A 70 3.59 6.42 4.41
CA PHE A 70 3.37 5.03 4.01
C PHE A 70 4.41 4.58 2.99
N ALA A 71 4.65 5.36 1.94
CA ALA A 71 5.61 5.03 0.90
C ALA A 71 7.01 4.76 1.49
N LYS A 72 7.48 5.62 2.40
CA LYS A 72 8.74 5.41 3.13
C LYS A 72 8.76 4.08 3.88
N ILE A 73 7.73 3.80 4.68
CA ILE A 73 7.62 2.55 5.44
C ILE A 73 7.68 1.33 4.52
N PHE A 74 6.96 1.33 3.40
CA PHE A 74 6.97 0.23 2.44
C PHE A 74 8.34 0.07 1.77
N LEU A 75 8.96 1.16 1.33
CA LEU A 75 10.26 1.15 0.64
C LEU A 75 11.39 0.67 1.57
N GLU A 76 11.42 1.14 2.81
CA GLU A 76 12.37 0.69 3.84
C GLU A 76 12.25 -0.81 4.14
N ASN A 77 11.08 -1.40 3.88
CA ASN A 77 10.80 -2.82 4.09
C ASN A 77 10.75 -3.63 2.77
N GLY A 78 11.38 -3.12 1.71
CA GLY A 78 11.65 -3.91 0.49
C GLY A 78 10.52 -3.91 -0.55
N ALA A 79 9.60 -2.95 -0.51
CA ALA A 79 8.63 -2.75 -1.58
C ALA A 79 9.32 -2.41 -2.92
N LYS A 80 8.86 -3.05 -4.00
CA LYS A 80 9.41 -2.86 -5.36
C LYS A 80 8.67 -1.74 -6.07
N ILE A 81 9.38 -0.68 -6.44
CA ILE A 81 8.82 0.49 -7.16
C ILE A 81 8.25 0.13 -8.54
N ASP A 82 8.76 -0.95 -9.14
CA ASP A 82 8.36 -1.51 -10.42
C ASP A 82 7.57 -2.83 -10.27
N GLY A 83 7.08 -3.11 -9.05
CA GLY A 83 6.25 -4.27 -8.75
C GLY A 83 5.01 -4.36 -9.64
N ASN A 84 4.43 -5.56 -9.75
CA ASN A 84 3.25 -5.88 -10.57
C ASN A 84 3.38 -5.72 -12.11
N LYS A 85 4.59 -5.49 -12.63
CA LYS A 85 4.85 -5.39 -14.09
C LYS A 85 4.33 -6.58 -14.93
N ILE A 86 4.20 -7.77 -14.33
CA ILE A 86 3.89 -9.03 -15.03
C ILE A 86 2.40 -9.16 -15.37
N ASN A 87 1.50 -8.45 -14.67
CA ASN A 87 0.05 -8.64 -14.82
C ASN A 87 -0.63 -7.58 -15.69
N GLY A 88 0.13 -6.70 -16.36
CA GLY A 88 -0.44 -5.59 -17.14
C GLY A 88 -1.10 -4.48 -16.30
N GLY A 89 -1.06 -4.60 -14.97
CA GLY A 89 -1.46 -3.54 -14.05
C GLY A 89 -0.44 -2.39 -14.02
N GLY A 90 -0.87 -1.20 -13.63
CA GLY A 90 0.03 -0.06 -13.47
C GLY A 90 1.08 -0.33 -12.40
N THR A 91 2.35 -0.11 -12.70
CA THR A 91 3.42 -0.20 -11.69
C THR A 91 3.23 0.90 -10.64
N PRO A 92 3.75 0.73 -9.41
CA PRO A 92 3.71 1.79 -8.41
C PRO A 92 4.28 3.12 -8.90
N ILE A 93 5.39 3.08 -9.65
CA ILE A 93 5.99 4.30 -10.20
C ILE A 93 5.10 4.98 -11.25
N LEU A 94 4.37 4.21 -12.07
CA LEU A 94 3.41 4.77 -13.01
C LEU A 94 2.25 5.46 -12.27
N ALA A 95 1.69 4.80 -11.25
CA ALA A 95 0.61 5.35 -10.44
C ALA A 95 1.02 6.66 -9.74
N ALA A 96 2.23 6.69 -9.16
CA ALA A 96 2.79 7.89 -8.54
C ALA A 96 3.00 9.04 -9.54
N ALA A 97 3.52 8.74 -10.74
CA ALA A 97 3.72 9.75 -11.78
C ALA A 97 2.41 10.36 -12.29
N SER A 98 1.31 9.59 -12.27
CA SER A 98 -0.01 10.05 -12.73
C SER A 98 -0.86 10.76 -11.68
N LEU A 99 -0.45 10.77 -10.41
CA LEU A 99 -1.33 11.11 -9.28
C LEU A 99 -1.90 12.55 -9.31
N HIS A 100 -1.15 13.49 -9.90
CA HIS A 100 -1.54 14.90 -10.04
C HIS A 100 -1.36 15.42 -11.47
N ALA A 101 -1.35 14.50 -12.46
CA ALA A 101 -1.20 14.84 -13.88
C ALA A 101 -2.46 15.47 -14.48
#